data_AF-A0A7L3PVV9-F1
#
_entry.id   AF-A0A7L3PVV9-F1
#
_cell.length_a   1.000
_cell.length_b   1.000
_cell.length_c   1.000
_cell.angle_alpha   90.00
_cell.angle_beta   90.00
_cell.angle_gamma   90.00
#
_symmetry.space_group_name_H-M   'P 1'
#
loop_
_entity.id
_entity.type
_entity.pdbx_description
1 polymer ?
#
loop_
_entity_poly.entity_id
_entity_poly.type
_entity_poly.pdbx_seq_one_letter_code
_entity_poly.pdbx_strand_id
1 'polypeptide(L)'
;PESMPVWEQDVEDQLTALDSLIAQPLAPAMGATEQQTLRRKLGELEKTLAKVELEGQNQTFGKATVHATVLRVPPTPAPQHLAFASQREEGGEVHGFTVDLPSSLFMMVKEREEMVEHRVLLMDINDQTMFQDENSSHVLGDKVVGISLVDTVVANLSDPVVLTFFHDQLPRNVTPLCVFWQEDPTDSSGSWDNYGCTTVTGSSQTECRCNHLTYFAVLMITSPEITYVHRHYLSIITYVGCLISALASICTIVFLYFRSKQRDQITSMHIHMNLLGAIFLLDITFLLSEHLASSSSEALCRAGGLFLHFCLLSCLTWMGIEGYNLYRLVIEVFNAYHDHFLLKLCLVGWG
;
A
#
# COMPACT_ATOMS: atom_id res chain seq x y z
N PRO A 1 -14.24 -44.08 -15.22
CA PRO A 1 -12.77 -44.00 -15.38
C PRO A 1 -12.14 -43.87 -13.99
N GLU A 2 -11.71 -44.99 -13.41
CA GLU A 2 -10.90 -44.98 -12.20
C GLU A 2 -9.66 -44.10 -12.45
N SER A 3 -9.51 -43.03 -11.68
CA SER A 3 -8.34 -42.16 -11.76
C SER A 3 -7.09 -42.96 -11.44
N MET A 4 -6.11 -42.97 -12.35
CA MET A 4 -4.80 -43.56 -12.08
C MET A 4 -4.21 -42.93 -10.81
N PRO A 5 -3.55 -43.71 -9.93
CA PRO A 5 -2.91 -43.18 -8.74
C PRO A 5 -1.83 -42.18 -9.13
N VAL A 6 -1.86 -40.99 -8.52
CA VAL A 6 -0.82 -39.97 -8.65
C VAL A 6 0.30 -40.35 -7.70
N TRP A 7 1.50 -40.59 -8.24
CA TRP A 7 2.65 -40.99 -7.45
C TRP A 7 3.50 -39.78 -7.06
N GLU A 8 4.28 -39.92 -5.99
CA GLU A 8 5.24 -38.91 -5.51
C GLU A 8 6.15 -38.38 -6.64
N GLN A 9 6.56 -39.24 -7.57
CA GLN A 9 7.40 -38.84 -8.71
C GLN A 9 6.71 -37.83 -9.63
N ASP A 10 5.40 -37.94 -9.84
CA ASP A 10 4.65 -37.02 -10.69
C ASP A 10 4.63 -35.60 -10.09
N VAL A 11 4.58 -35.51 -8.75
CA VAL A 11 4.63 -34.24 -8.01
C VAL A 11 6.03 -33.62 -8.07
N GLU A 12 7.07 -34.43 -7.82
CA GLU A 12 8.47 -33.98 -7.87
C GLU A 12 8.86 -33.50 -9.28
N ASP A 13 8.40 -34.17 -10.33
CA ASP A 13 8.65 -33.77 -11.72
C ASP A 13 7.97 -32.43 -12.06
N GLN A 14 6.73 -32.21 -11.58
CA GLN A 14 6.02 -30.93 -11.75
C GLN A 14 6.70 -29.78 -10.98
N LEU A 15 7.12 -30.04 -9.74
CA LEU A 15 7.86 -29.06 -8.92
C LEU A 15 9.18 -28.68 -9.59
N THR A 16 9.96 -29.66 -10.05
CA THR A 16 11.21 -29.43 -10.78
C THR A 16 10.98 -28.60 -12.05
N ALA A 17 9.90 -28.89 -12.79
CA ALA A 17 9.53 -28.10 -13.96
C ALA A 17 9.15 -26.66 -13.59
N LEU A 18 8.44 -26.45 -12.48
CA LEU A 18 8.08 -25.12 -11.99
C LEU A 18 9.32 -24.32 -11.55
N ASP A 19 10.19 -24.93 -10.74
CA ASP A 19 11.46 -24.33 -10.30
C ASP A 19 12.33 -23.93 -11.50
N SER A 20 12.38 -24.77 -12.54
CA SER A 20 13.14 -24.47 -13.76
C SER A 20 12.61 -23.29 -14.57
N LEU A 21 11.31 -22.98 -14.44
CA LEU A 21 10.71 -21.81 -15.09
C LEU A 21 10.97 -20.55 -14.28
N ILE A 22 10.94 -20.64 -12.95
CA ILE A 22 11.26 -19.53 -12.05
C ILE A 22 12.75 -19.13 -12.20
N ALA A 23 13.64 -20.11 -12.32
CA ALA A 23 15.09 -19.88 -12.42
C ALA A 23 15.59 -19.27 -13.75
N GLN A 24 14.73 -19.16 -14.78
CA GLN A 24 15.15 -18.60 -16.08
C GLN A 24 15.37 -17.08 -15.95
N PRO A 25 16.47 -16.52 -16.50
CA PRO A 25 16.75 -15.09 -16.42
C PRO A 25 15.64 -14.29 -17.09
N LEU A 26 14.85 -13.58 -16.28
CA LEU A 26 13.71 -12.82 -16.77
C LEU A 26 14.15 -11.58 -17.55
N ALA A 27 13.57 -11.38 -18.73
CA ALA A 27 13.64 -10.12 -19.45
C ALA A 27 12.97 -9.02 -18.60
N PRO A 28 13.40 -7.74 -18.71
CA PRO A 28 13.03 -6.64 -17.79
C PRO A 28 11.55 -6.19 -17.84
N ALA A 29 10.66 -7.00 -18.40
CA ALA A 29 9.22 -6.88 -18.28
C ALA A 29 8.66 -8.30 -18.46
N MET A 30 8.46 -9.02 -17.37
CA MET A 30 7.64 -10.21 -17.41
C MET A 30 6.25 -9.77 -17.88
N GLY A 31 5.88 -10.17 -19.09
CA GLY A 31 4.52 -9.92 -19.56
C GLY A 31 3.57 -10.65 -18.61
N ALA A 32 2.44 -10.04 -18.26
CA ALA A 32 1.43 -10.65 -17.39
C ALA A 32 1.02 -12.09 -17.83
N THR A 33 1.22 -12.43 -19.11
CA THR A 33 1.10 -13.77 -19.70
C THR A 33 2.04 -14.83 -19.10
N GLU A 34 3.28 -14.49 -18.77
CA GLU A 34 4.25 -15.43 -18.17
C GLU A 34 3.92 -15.69 -16.69
N GLN A 35 3.57 -14.64 -15.94
CA GLN A 35 3.05 -14.76 -14.56
C GLN A 35 1.81 -15.64 -14.51
N GLN A 36 0.86 -15.42 -15.43
CA GLN A 36 -0.33 -16.25 -15.54
C GLN A 36 0.01 -17.72 -15.84
N THR A 37 1.05 -17.97 -16.63
CA THR A 37 1.50 -19.33 -16.94
C THR A 37 2.08 -20.03 -15.70
N LEU A 38 2.87 -19.32 -14.89
CA LEU A 38 3.38 -19.82 -13.61
C LEU A 38 2.24 -20.13 -12.64
N ARG A 39 1.29 -19.20 -12.46
CA ARG A 39 0.13 -19.38 -11.59
C ARG A 39 -0.79 -20.52 -12.04
N ARG A 40 -0.99 -20.69 -13.35
CA ARG A 40 -1.73 -21.85 -13.89
C ARG A 40 -1.03 -23.17 -13.55
N LYS A 41 0.29 -23.24 -13.68
CA LYS A 41 1.07 -24.43 -13.32
C LYS A 41 1.01 -24.71 -11.81
N LEU A 42 1.03 -23.66 -10.99
CA LEU A 42 0.85 -23.77 -9.55
C LEU A 42 -0.53 -24.37 -9.20
N GLY A 43 -1.61 -23.90 -9.84
CA GLY A 43 -2.94 -24.48 -9.67
C GLY A 43 -3.09 -25.92 -10.23
N GLU A 44 -2.31 -26.32 -11.24
CA GLU A 44 -2.22 -27.71 -11.69
C GLU A 44 -1.50 -28.60 -10.67
N LEU A 45 -0.45 -28.07 -10.04
CA LEU A 45 0.26 -28.73 -8.96
C LEU A 45 -0.63 -28.93 -7.73
N GLU A 46 -1.41 -27.92 -7.30
CA GLU A 46 -2.38 -28.04 -6.21
C GLU A 46 -3.37 -29.20 -6.45
N LYS A 47 -3.90 -29.31 -7.67
CA LYS A 47 -4.82 -30.40 -8.05
C LYS A 47 -4.15 -31.78 -8.03
N THR A 48 -2.86 -31.83 -8.31
CA THR A 48 -2.06 -33.06 -8.27
C THR A 48 -1.77 -33.46 -6.82
N LEU A 49 -1.34 -32.50 -5.99
CA LEU A 49 -1.12 -32.67 -4.55
C LEU A 49 -2.38 -33.11 -3.80
N ALA A 50 -3.56 -32.62 -4.20
CA ALA A 50 -4.83 -33.05 -3.63
C ALA A 50 -5.06 -34.57 -3.75
N LYS A 51 -4.49 -35.21 -4.78
CA LYS A 51 -4.71 -36.62 -5.13
C LYS A 51 -3.53 -37.54 -4.84
N VAL A 52 -2.41 -36.99 -4.36
CA VAL A 52 -1.20 -37.79 -4.12
C VAL A 52 -1.42 -38.80 -3.00
N GLU A 53 -0.88 -40.00 -3.17
CA GLU A 53 -0.81 -40.99 -2.09
C GLU A 53 0.30 -40.57 -1.11
N LEU A 54 0.01 -40.60 0.20
CA LEU A 54 0.94 -40.12 1.24
C LEU A 54 1.35 -41.28 2.12
N GLU A 55 2.65 -41.37 2.41
CA GLU A 55 3.21 -42.31 3.36
C GLU A 55 3.28 -41.69 4.76
N GLY A 56 2.13 -41.46 5.40
CA GLY A 56 2.07 -40.96 6.78
C GLY A 56 1.01 -39.90 7.02
N GLN A 57 1.19 -39.09 8.08
CA GLN A 57 0.29 -37.98 8.42
C GLN A 57 0.63 -36.71 7.64
N ASN A 58 1.89 -36.50 7.27
CA ASN A 58 2.33 -35.38 6.46
C ASN A 58 3.46 -35.80 5.52
N GLN A 59 3.58 -35.12 4.39
CA GLN A 59 4.68 -35.31 3.44
C GLN A 59 5.00 -33.98 2.79
N THR A 60 6.30 -33.68 2.68
CA THR A 60 6.82 -32.47 2.03
C THR A 60 7.54 -32.87 0.75
N PHE A 61 7.24 -32.17 -0.33
CA PHE A 61 7.79 -32.33 -1.68
C PHE A 61 8.55 -31.07 -2.08
N GLY A 62 9.50 -31.21 -3.00
CA GLY A 62 10.27 -30.08 -3.53
C GLY A 62 11.63 -29.91 -2.85
N LYS A 63 12.57 -29.31 -3.59
CA LYS A 63 14.00 -29.25 -3.21
C LYS A 63 14.65 -27.87 -3.42
N ALA A 64 13.94 -26.92 -4.00
CA ALA A 64 14.50 -25.64 -4.41
C ALA A 64 13.59 -24.46 -4.05
N THR A 65 12.88 -23.87 -5.02
CA THR A 65 12.17 -22.62 -4.81
C THR A 65 10.79 -22.83 -4.22
N VAL A 66 10.10 -23.89 -4.66
CA VAL A 66 8.77 -24.25 -4.17
C VAL A 66 8.84 -25.55 -3.36
N HIS A 67 8.41 -25.49 -2.10
CA HIS A 67 8.18 -26.67 -1.26
C HIS A 67 6.68 -26.82 -1.00
N ALA A 68 6.15 -28.01 -1.24
CA ALA A 68 4.74 -28.30 -1.03
C ALA A 68 4.58 -29.34 0.08
N THR A 69 3.84 -29.02 1.14
CA THR A 69 3.54 -29.96 2.22
C THR A 69 2.06 -30.31 2.21
N VAL A 70 1.75 -31.60 2.20
CA VAL A 70 0.38 -32.11 2.33
C VAL A 70 0.21 -32.70 3.72
N LEU A 71 -0.85 -32.25 4.42
CA LEU A 71 -1.20 -32.70 5.77
C LEU A 71 -2.53 -33.46 5.73
N ARG A 72 -2.53 -34.70 6.22
CA ARG A 72 -3.74 -35.49 6.49
C ARG A 72 -4.31 -35.13 7.86
N VAL A 73 -5.57 -34.73 7.88
CA VAL A 73 -6.30 -34.40 9.10
C VAL A 73 -7.39 -35.45 9.31
N PRO A 74 -7.20 -36.38 10.26
CA PRO A 74 -8.15 -37.45 10.49
C PRO A 74 -9.45 -36.90 11.10
N PRO A 75 -10.62 -37.49 10.74
CA PRO A 75 -11.90 -37.10 11.32
C PRO A 75 -11.93 -37.51 12.80
N THR A 76 -11.61 -36.58 13.69
CA THR A 76 -11.57 -36.80 15.14
C THR A 76 -12.73 -36.10 15.84
N PRO A 77 -13.25 -36.65 16.96
CA PRO A 77 -14.38 -36.07 17.69
C PRO A 77 -14.02 -34.80 18.48
N ALA A 78 -12.72 -34.48 18.62
CA ALA A 78 -12.24 -33.29 19.32
C ALA A 78 -11.59 -32.30 18.33
N PRO A 79 -11.89 -30.99 18.42
CA PRO A 79 -11.22 -29.98 17.62
C PRO A 79 -9.72 -29.96 17.96
N GLN A 80 -8.84 -30.29 17.01
CA GLN A 80 -7.39 -30.14 17.18
C GLN A 80 -6.93 -28.84 16.51
N HIS A 81 -6.17 -28.04 17.25
CA HIS A 81 -5.35 -27.00 16.65
C HIS A 81 -4.21 -27.66 15.91
N LEU A 82 -4.03 -27.30 14.64
CA LEU A 82 -2.95 -27.85 13.83
C LEU A 82 -1.89 -26.77 13.61
N ALA A 83 -0.71 -27.02 14.14
CA ALA A 83 0.44 -26.14 14.00
C ALA A 83 1.44 -26.78 13.03
N PHE A 84 1.95 -25.98 12.10
CA PHE A 84 3.03 -26.33 11.19
C PHE A 84 4.19 -25.36 11.39
N ALA A 85 5.41 -25.86 11.28
CA ALA A 85 6.64 -25.06 11.31
C ALA A 85 7.47 -25.42 10.09
N SER A 86 7.94 -24.41 9.36
CA SER A 86 8.86 -24.59 8.25
C SER A 86 10.24 -25.05 8.75
N GLN A 87 11.05 -25.57 7.82
CA GLN A 87 12.48 -25.71 8.10
C GLN A 87 13.11 -24.33 8.28
N ARG A 88 14.15 -24.27 9.10
CA ARG A 88 14.89 -23.04 9.35
C ARG A 88 15.87 -22.79 8.21
N GLU A 89 15.80 -21.60 7.62
CA GLU A 89 16.69 -21.17 6.55
C GLU A 89 17.83 -20.33 7.14
N GLU A 90 19.08 -20.67 6.80
CA GLU A 90 20.26 -19.88 7.20
C GLU A 90 20.62 -18.88 6.09
N GLY A 91 20.62 -17.58 6.41
CA GLY A 91 21.09 -16.52 5.51
C GLY A 91 20.00 -15.82 4.68
N GLY A 92 18.73 -16.22 4.80
CA GLY A 92 17.59 -15.49 4.25
C GLY A 92 17.13 -14.35 5.17
N GLU A 93 16.41 -13.36 4.62
CA GLU A 93 15.76 -12.31 5.44
C GLU A 93 14.69 -12.90 6.36
N VAL A 94 14.03 -13.97 5.91
CA VAL A 94 13.09 -14.78 6.68
C VAL A 94 13.78 -16.09 7.04
N HIS A 95 13.91 -16.36 8.35
CA HIS A 95 14.55 -17.56 8.89
C HIS A 95 13.62 -18.78 8.90
N GLY A 96 12.33 -18.57 8.68
CA GLY A 96 11.29 -19.60 8.69
C GLY A 96 9.94 -19.01 9.08
N PHE A 97 8.91 -19.85 9.07
CA PHE A 97 7.56 -19.45 9.46
C PHE A 97 6.82 -20.57 10.20
N THR A 98 5.80 -20.20 10.96
CA THR A 98 4.81 -21.13 11.52
C THR A 98 3.41 -20.79 11.02
N VAL A 99 2.56 -21.82 10.92
CA VAL A 99 1.15 -21.68 10.56
C VAL A 99 0.33 -22.41 11.60
N ASP A 100 -0.55 -21.68 12.30
CA ASP A 100 -1.51 -22.22 13.24
C ASP A 100 -2.92 -22.16 12.63
N LEU A 101 -3.46 -23.34 12.36
CA LEU A 101 -4.82 -23.53 11.83
C LEU A 101 -5.80 -23.71 13.00
N PRO A 102 -6.86 -22.88 13.08
CA PRO A 102 -7.84 -22.97 14.14
C PRO A 102 -8.73 -24.19 13.93
N SER A 103 -9.18 -24.78 15.03
CA SER A 103 -10.00 -25.98 14.96
C SER A 103 -11.42 -25.76 14.38
N SER A 104 -11.92 -24.52 14.40
CA SER A 104 -13.17 -24.12 13.74
C SER A 104 -13.13 -24.28 12.21
N LEU A 105 -11.94 -24.29 11.61
CA LEU A 105 -11.71 -24.60 10.20
C LEU A 105 -12.33 -25.94 9.79
N PHE A 106 -12.09 -26.98 10.60
CA PHE A 106 -12.52 -28.34 10.32
C PHE A 106 -13.98 -28.60 10.75
N MET A 107 -14.57 -27.69 11.54
CA MET A 107 -15.98 -27.74 11.90
C MET A 107 -16.88 -27.21 10.78
N MET A 108 -16.43 -26.21 10.01
CA MET A 108 -17.16 -25.64 8.87
C MET A 108 -17.46 -26.67 7.77
N VAL A 109 -16.58 -27.65 7.58
CA VAL A 109 -16.73 -28.67 6.52
C VAL A 109 -17.65 -29.81 6.95
N LYS A 110 -17.81 -30.02 8.26
CA LYS A 110 -18.65 -31.08 8.84
C LYS A 110 -20.15 -30.93 8.55
N GLU A 111 -20.61 -29.72 8.20
CA GLU A 111 -22.01 -29.49 7.80
C GLU A 111 -22.33 -29.96 6.38
N ARG A 112 -21.31 -30.31 5.56
CA ARG A 112 -21.51 -30.57 4.12
C ARG A 112 -21.42 -32.04 3.68
N GLU A 113 -20.72 -32.93 4.39
CA GLU A 113 -20.65 -34.37 4.05
C GLU A 113 -20.13 -35.26 5.22
N GLU A 114 -20.47 -36.56 5.21
CA GLU A 114 -20.11 -37.58 6.22
C GLU A 114 -18.58 -37.74 6.39
N MET A 115 -18.07 -37.65 7.63
CA MET A 115 -16.74 -38.09 8.11
C MET A 115 -15.61 -38.18 7.04
N VAL A 116 -15.39 -37.11 6.26
CA VAL A 116 -14.33 -37.09 5.25
C VAL A 116 -13.01 -36.70 5.92
N GLU A 117 -11.93 -37.40 5.57
CA GLU A 117 -10.57 -37.00 5.90
C GLU A 117 -10.23 -35.68 5.19
N HIS A 118 -9.87 -34.65 5.96
CA HIS A 118 -9.49 -33.37 5.38
C HIS A 118 -8.01 -33.37 5.00
N ARG A 119 -7.69 -32.72 3.88
CA ARG A 119 -6.31 -32.52 3.43
C ARG A 119 -6.01 -31.03 3.37
N VAL A 120 -4.97 -30.61 4.07
CA VAL A 120 -4.46 -29.24 4.01
C VAL A 120 -3.21 -29.22 3.13
N LEU A 121 -3.17 -28.28 2.20
CA LEU A 121 -2.01 -28.00 1.36
C LEU A 121 -1.32 -26.74 1.90
N LEU A 122 -0.04 -26.86 2.19
CA LEU A 122 0.85 -25.74 2.52
C LEU A 122 1.89 -25.60 1.42
N MET A 123 1.95 -24.42 0.80
CA MET A 123 2.96 -24.08 -0.19
C MET A 123 3.91 -23.06 0.40
N ASP A 124 5.19 -23.38 0.38
CA ASP A 124 6.27 -22.51 0.76
C ASP A 124 7.05 -22.11 -0.50
N ILE A 125 6.97 -20.83 -0.87
CA ILE A 125 7.52 -20.30 -2.12
C ILE A 125 8.57 -19.24 -1.78
N ASN A 126 9.81 -19.50 -2.18
CA ASN A 126 10.98 -18.64 -1.94
C ASN A 126 11.27 -17.67 -3.10
N ASP A 127 10.24 -17.26 -3.83
CA ASP A 127 10.35 -16.35 -4.97
C ASP A 127 9.00 -15.69 -5.31
N GLN A 128 8.97 -14.35 -5.34
CA GLN A 128 7.75 -13.56 -5.59
C GLN A 128 7.44 -13.31 -7.08
N THR A 129 8.22 -13.83 -8.04
CA THR A 129 8.04 -13.56 -9.48
C THR A 129 6.61 -13.84 -9.97
N MET A 130 5.98 -14.90 -9.48
CA MET A 130 4.60 -15.23 -9.84
C MET A 130 3.54 -14.32 -9.19
N PHE A 131 3.94 -13.45 -8.25
CA PHE A 131 3.09 -12.57 -7.44
C PHE A 131 3.54 -11.10 -7.47
N GLN A 132 3.83 -10.54 -8.65
CA GLN A 132 4.12 -9.10 -8.77
C GLN A 132 2.89 -8.31 -9.19
N ASP A 133 2.55 -7.31 -8.40
CA ASP A 133 1.52 -6.31 -8.68
C ASP A 133 2.06 -5.16 -9.55
N GLU A 134 1.18 -4.28 -10.03
CA GLU A 134 1.58 -3.14 -10.87
C GLU A 134 2.60 -2.21 -10.20
N ASN A 135 2.59 -2.14 -8.88
CA ASN A 135 3.49 -1.29 -8.10
C ASN A 135 4.85 -1.95 -7.82
N SER A 136 5.06 -3.21 -8.24
CA SER A 136 6.27 -3.99 -7.94
C SER A 136 6.59 -3.97 -6.44
N SER A 137 5.57 -4.22 -5.63
CA SER A 137 5.63 -4.19 -4.17
C SER A 137 6.63 -5.22 -3.65
N HIS A 138 7.42 -4.83 -2.64
CA HIS A 138 8.49 -5.67 -2.11
C HIS A 138 7.97 -6.61 -1.02
N VAL A 139 8.00 -7.92 -1.27
CA VAL A 139 7.73 -8.96 -0.26
C VAL A 139 8.96 -9.22 0.61
N LEU A 140 8.77 -9.41 1.92
CA LEU A 140 9.84 -9.73 2.87
C LEU A 140 10.49 -11.08 2.52
N GLY A 141 11.78 -11.06 2.20
CA GLY A 141 12.54 -12.25 1.80
C GLY A 141 11.97 -12.99 0.59
N ASP A 142 11.20 -12.33 -0.28
CA ASP A 142 10.50 -12.94 -1.43
C ASP A 142 9.61 -14.16 -1.05
N LYS A 143 9.24 -14.26 0.24
CA LYS A 143 8.58 -15.43 0.83
C LYS A 143 7.06 -15.31 0.68
N VAL A 144 6.45 -16.28 0.00
CA VAL A 144 4.99 -16.40 -0.13
C VAL A 144 4.54 -17.75 0.40
N VAL A 145 3.56 -17.72 1.31
CA VAL A 145 3.02 -18.92 1.97
C VAL A 145 1.58 -19.14 1.53
N GLY A 146 1.35 -20.19 0.74
CA GLY A 146 0.03 -20.65 0.32
C GLY A 146 -0.57 -21.60 1.35
N ILE A 147 -1.83 -21.40 1.70
CA ILE A 147 -2.60 -22.34 2.52
C ILE A 147 -3.93 -22.59 1.83
N SER A 148 -4.25 -23.85 1.58
CA SER A 148 -5.55 -24.23 1.03
C SER A 148 -6.06 -25.54 1.63
N LEU A 149 -7.39 -25.65 1.70
CA LEU A 149 -8.06 -26.88 2.10
C LEU A 149 -8.60 -27.55 0.84
N VAL A 150 -8.29 -28.84 0.66
CA VAL A 150 -8.66 -29.56 -0.56
C VAL A 150 -10.18 -29.49 -0.77
N ASP A 151 -10.58 -29.22 -2.02
CA ASP A 151 -11.97 -29.12 -2.48
C ASP A 151 -12.85 -28.07 -1.78
N THR A 152 -12.25 -27.13 -1.02
CA THR A 152 -13.01 -26.13 -0.25
C THR A 152 -12.34 -24.76 -0.25
N VAL A 153 -13.10 -23.74 -0.63
CA VAL A 153 -12.70 -22.34 -0.46
C VAL A 153 -13.13 -21.89 0.93
N VAL A 154 -12.17 -21.44 1.74
CA VAL A 154 -12.41 -21.06 3.13
C VAL A 154 -12.29 -19.55 3.27
N ALA A 155 -13.37 -18.91 3.71
CA ALA A 155 -13.41 -17.48 4.01
C ALA A 155 -14.35 -17.20 5.19
N ASN A 156 -14.20 -16.02 5.80
CA ASN A 156 -14.99 -15.55 6.95
C ASN A 156 -14.92 -16.49 8.18
N LEU A 157 -13.74 -17.02 8.46
CA LEU A 157 -13.49 -17.77 9.70
C LEU A 157 -13.72 -16.88 10.93
N SER A 158 -14.37 -17.44 11.95
CA SER A 158 -14.58 -16.75 13.22
C SER A 158 -13.30 -16.67 14.05
N ASP A 159 -12.52 -17.76 14.06
CA ASP A 159 -11.17 -17.76 14.61
C ASP A 159 -10.17 -17.63 13.45
N PRO A 160 -9.22 -16.68 13.48
CA PRO A 160 -8.29 -16.48 12.39
C PRO A 160 -7.22 -17.58 12.34
N VAL A 161 -6.73 -17.84 11.13
CA VAL A 161 -5.49 -18.56 10.88
C VAL A 161 -4.34 -17.63 11.19
N VAL A 162 -3.33 -18.13 11.90
CA VAL A 162 -2.19 -17.33 12.36
C VAL A 162 -0.93 -17.79 11.66
N LEU A 163 -0.33 -16.92 10.85
CA LEU A 163 0.99 -17.15 10.25
C LEU A 163 2.01 -16.29 10.98
N THR A 164 3.12 -16.87 11.43
CA THR A 164 4.22 -16.10 12.04
C THR A 164 5.47 -16.23 11.20
N PHE A 165 5.97 -15.13 10.67
CA PHE A 165 7.22 -15.05 9.91
C PHE A 165 8.35 -14.62 10.85
N PHE A 166 9.42 -15.40 10.94
CA PHE A 166 10.59 -15.09 11.77
C PHE A 166 11.65 -14.41 10.92
N HIS A 167 12.10 -13.22 11.33
CA HIS A 167 13.03 -12.41 10.55
C HIS A 167 13.94 -11.61 11.49
N ASP A 168 15.02 -11.05 10.93
CA ASP A 168 15.88 -10.11 11.66
C ASP A 168 15.15 -8.79 11.96
N GLN A 169 15.76 -7.94 12.79
CA GLN A 169 15.14 -6.67 13.15
C GLN A 169 14.99 -5.78 11.92
N LEU A 170 13.73 -5.49 11.55
CA LEU A 170 13.42 -4.66 10.39
C LEU A 170 13.92 -3.22 10.58
N PRO A 171 14.33 -2.54 9.50
CA PRO A 171 14.66 -1.12 9.53
C PRO A 171 13.50 -0.26 10.05
N ARG A 172 13.80 0.82 10.78
CA ARG A 172 12.77 1.69 11.40
C ARG A 172 11.83 2.36 10.39
N ASN A 173 12.28 2.52 9.15
CA ASN A 173 11.55 3.14 8.05
C ASN A 173 10.67 2.15 7.27
N VAL A 174 10.68 0.87 7.65
CA VAL A 174 9.88 -0.17 7.01
C VAL A 174 8.79 -0.61 7.97
N THR A 175 7.54 -0.56 7.50
CA THR A 175 6.39 -1.10 8.22
C THR A 175 5.95 -2.40 7.53
N PRO A 176 6.03 -3.56 8.20
CA PRO A 176 5.53 -4.80 7.63
C PRO A 176 3.99 -4.76 7.57
N LEU A 177 3.42 -5.23 6.46
CA LEU A 177 1.98 -5.39 6.27
C LEU A 177 1.67 -6.79 5.79
N CYS A 178 0.77 -7.48 6.49
CA CYS A 178 0.26 -8.78 6.08
C CYS A 178 -0.77 -8.61 4.97
N VAL A 179 -0.55 -9.30 3.86
CA VAL A 179 -1.42 -9.26 2.69
C VAL A 179 -1.66 -10.66 2.15
N PHE A 180 -2.65 -10.77 1.29
CA PHE A 180 -2.88 -11.94 0.47
C PHE A 180 -2.93 -11.56 -1.01
N TRP A 181 -2.63 -12.53 -1.86
CA TRP A 181 -2.69 -12.34 -3.30
C TRP A 181 -4.14 -12.45 -3.78
N GLN A 182 -4.66 -11.36 -4.35
CA GLN A 182 -5.96 -11.33 -5.00
C GLN A 182 -5.77 -11.38 -6.53
N GLU A 183 -6.27 -12.44 -7.14
CA GLU A 183 -6.28 -12.56 -8.60
C GLU A 183 -7.44 -11.77 -9.21
N ASP A 184 -7.18 -11.00 -10.27
CA ASP A 184 -8.24 -10.43 -11.09
C ASP A 184 -8.70 -11.48 -12.11
N PRO A 185 -9.99 -11.86 -12.16
CA PRO A 185 -10.49 -12.83 -13.13
C PRO A 185 -10.58 -12.27 -14.57
N THR A 186 -10.47 -10.94 -14.75
CA THR A 186 -10.66 -10.26 -16.04
C THR A 186 -9.37 -9.86 -16.73
N ASP A 187 -8.29 -9.70 -15.97
CA ASP A 187 -6.96 -9.39 -16.47
C ASP A 187 -5.94 -10.44 -16.01
N SER A 188 -4.84 -10.55 -16.74
CA SER A 188 -3.70 -11.40 -16.37
C SER A 188 -2.89 -10.86 -15.18
N SER A 189 -3.34 -9.76 -14.57
CA SER A 189 -2.73 -9.12 -13.41
C SER A 189 -3.30 -9.66 -12.09
N GLY A 190 -2.70 -9.25 -10.98
CA GLY A 190 -3.19 -9.49 -9.64
C GLY A 190 -2.67 -8.41 -8.71
N SER A 191 -3.20 -8.35 -7.50
CA SER A 191 -2.83 -7.32 -6.53
C SER A 191 -2.76 -7.89 -5.12
N TRP A 192 -1.94 -7.26 -4.29
CA TRP A 192 -1.89 -7.55 -2.87
C TRP A 192 -3.02 -6.80 -2.15
N ASP A 193 -3.84 -7.52 -1.39
CA ASP A 193 -4.90 -6.96 -0.55
C ASP A 193 -4.68 -7.38 0.91
N ASN A 194 -5.08 -6.56 1.87
CA ASN A 194 -5.04 -6.86 3.30
C ASN A 194 -6.41 -7.21 3.89
N TYR A 195 -7.47 -7.28 3.07
CA TYR A 195 -8.82 -7.61 3.53
C TYR A 195 -8.86 -8.93 4.32
N GLY A 196 -9.46 -8.88 5.51
CA GLY A 196 -9.59 -10.03 6.40
C GLY A 196 -8.30 -10.44 7.13
N CYS A 197 -7.20 -9.73 6.92
CA CYS A 197 -5.91 -9.95 7.58
C CYS A 197 -5.56 -8.80 8.53
N THR A 198 -4.99 -9.14 9.69
CA THR A 198 -4.46 -8.18 10.66
C THR A 198 -2.99 -8.46 10.93
N THR A 199 -2.20 -7.40 11.03
CA THR A 199 -0.75 -7.48 11.24
C THR A 199 -0.40 -7.17 12.67
N VAL A 200 0.34 -8.08 13.31
CA VAL A 200 0.91 -7.91 14.64
C VAL A 200 2.43 -7.90 14.49
N THR A 201 3.01 -6.71 14.67
CA THR A 201 4.45 -6.48 14.46
C THR A 201 5.25 -6.78 15.72
N GLY A 202 6.25 -7.65 15.62
CA GLY A 202 7.25 -7.90 16.65
C GLY A 202 8.65 -7.45 16.21
N SER A 203 9.62 -7.49 17.12
CA SER A 203 11.00 -7.08 16.83
C SER A 203 11.75 -8.06 15.92
N SER A 204 11.42 -9.34 15.99
CA SER A 204 12.07 -10.44 15.25
C SER A 204 11.06 -11.42 14.66
N GLN A 205 9.80 -11.00 14.60
CA GLN A 205 8.71 -11.77 14.03
C GLN A 205 7.59 -10.85 13.59
N THR A 206 6.87 -11.24 12.54
CA THR A 206 5.62 -10.61 12.12
C THR A 206 4.52 -11.67 12.10
N GLU A 207 3.44 -11.42 12.82
CA GLU A 207 2.30 -12.33 12.92
C GLU A 207 1.12 -11.79 12.08
N CYS A 208 0.62 -12.62 11.19
CA CYS A 208 -0.50 -12.36 10.30
C CYS A 208 -1.71 -13.18 10.75
N ARG A 209 -2.79 -12.53 11.14
CA ARG A 209 -4.05 -13.20 11.52
C ARG A 209 -5.08 -12.96 10.44
N CYS A 210 -5.40 -13.98 9.67
CA CYS A 210 -6.28 -13.90 8.51
C CYS A 210 -7.52 -14.79 8.68
N ASN A 211 -8.68 -14.34 8.17
CA ASN A 211 -9.95 -15.06 8.29
C ASN A 211 -10.30 -15.93 7.06
N HIS A 212 -9.35 -16.17 6.18
CA HIS A 212 -9.51 -16.94 4.95
C HIS A 212 -8.22 -17.73 4.66
N LEU A 213 -8.26 -18.61 3.66
CA LEU A 213 -7.12 -19.43 3.22
C LEU A 213 -6.80 -19.11 1.76
N THR A 214 -5.60 -18.57 1.52
CA THR A 214 -5.09 -18.13 0.21
C THR A 214 -3.56 -18.16 0.18
N TYR A 215 -2.94 -17.37 -0.70
CA TYR A 215 -1.50 -17.08 -0.69
C TYR A 215 -1.22 -15.81 0.10
N PHE A 216 -0.39 -15.91 1.15
CA PHE A 216 -0.06 -14.83 2.07
C PHE A 216 1.39 -14.39 1.93
N ALA A 217 1.62 -13.11 2.17
CA ALA A 217 2.94 -12.51 2.19
C ALA A 217 3.00 -11.36 3.21
N VAL A 218 4.22 -10.99 3.61
CA VAL A 218 4.47 -9.75 4.36
C VAL A 218 5.09 -8.74 3.42
N LEU A 219 4.36 -7.68 3.08
CA LEU A 219 4.90 -6.57 2.31
C LEU A 219 5.73 -5.66 3.20
N MET A 220 6.89 -5.24 2.68
CA MET A 220 7.71 -4.21 3.28
C MET A 220 7.29 -2.85 2.75
N ILE A 221 6.34 -2.22 3.45
CA ILE A 221 5.92 -0.86 3.12
C ILE A 221 7.02 0.07 3.61
N THR A 222 7.84 0.51 2.66
CA THR A 222 8.77 1.61 2.89
C THR A 222 7.91 2.86 3.01
N SER A 223 7.67 3.32 4.24
CA SER A 223 7.26 4.71 4.38
C SER A 223 8.43 5.52 3.85
N PRO A 224 8.22 6.45 2.89
CA PRO A 224 9.22 7.44 2.58
C PRO A 224 9.32 8.34 3.81
N GLU A 225 10.00 7.86 4.85
CA GLU A 225 10.57 8.71 5.85
C GLU A 225 11.61 9.51 5.06
N ILE A 226 11.20 10.68 4.57
CA ILE A 226 12.12 11.71 4.12
C ILE A 226 13.19 11.73 5.21
N THR A 227 14.40 11.26 4.87
CA THR A 227 15.48 11.03 5.84
C THR A 227 15.47 12.22 6.77
N TYR A 228 15.41 12.04 8.09
CA TYR A 228 15.22 13.13 9.06
C TYR A 228 15.98 14.42 8.71
N VAL A 229 17.18 14.24 8.17
CA VAL A 229 18.05 15.22 7.53
C VAL A 229 17.34 16.08 6.45
N HIS A 230 16.74 15.48 5.43
CA HIS A 230 16.00 16.16 4.37
C HIS A 230 14.75 16.89 4.89
N ARG A 231 13.99 16.30 5.83
CA ARG A 231 12.81 16.96 6.43
C ARG A 231 13.25 18.21 7.20
N HIS A 232 14.35 18.11 7.94
CA HIS A 232 14.93 19.21 8.68
C HIS A 232 15.39 20.34 7.76
N TYR A 233 16.11 20.03 6.66
CA TYR A 233 16.52 21.05 5.69
C TYR A 233 15.34 21.71 4.99
N LEU A 234 14.35 20.93 4.56
CA LEU A 234 13.16 21.46 3.90
C LEU A 234 12.39 22.39 4.86
N SER A 235 12.21 21.97 6.12
CA SER A 235 11.57 22.80 7.14
C SER A 235 12.31 24.12 7.39
N ILE A 236 13.64 24.09 7.51
CA ILE A 236 14.43 25.33 7.66
C ILE A 236 14.24 26.27 6.47
N ILE A 237 14.39 25.75 5.24
CA ILE A 237 14.28 26.57 4.04
C ILE A 237 12.89 27.20 3.96
N THR A 238 11.84 26.41 4.20
CA THR A 238 10.48 26.93 4.11
C THR A 238 10.14 27.89 5.24
N TYR A 239 10.55 27.60 6.49
CA TYR A 239 10.30 28.49 7.63
C TYR A 239 10.98 29.85 7.45
N VAL A 240 12.25 29.86 7.05
CA VAL A 240 13.00 31.10 6.76
C VAL A 240 12.39 31.83 5.56
N GLY A 241 12.05 31.11 4.50
CA GLY A 241 11.42 31.68 3.30
C GLY A 241 10.08 32.34 3.59
N CYS A 242 9.18 31.65 4.28
CA CYS A 242 7.86 32.17 4.65
C CYS A 242 7.97 33.37 5.60
N LEU A 243 8.91 33.38 6.55
CA LEU A 243 9.12 34.54 7.42
C LEU A 243 9.56 35.79 6.63
N ILE A 244 10.54 35.63 5.75
CA ILE A 244 11.03 36.75 4.92
C ILE A 244 9.91 37.25 4.00
N SER A 245 9.18 36.32 3.37
CA SER A 245 8.05 36.62 2.48
C SER A 245 6.92 37.36 3.21
N ALA A 246 6.52 36.88 4.39
CA ALA A 246 5.46 37.50 5.19
C ALA A 246 5.84 38.92 5.64
N LEU A 247 7.07 39.12 6.10
CA LEU A 247 7.57 40.45 6.50
C LEU A 247 7.64 41.40 5.30
N ALA A 248 8.16 40.95 4.16
CA ALA A 248 8.21 41.74 2.94
C ALA A 248 6.81 42.12 2.45
N SER A 249 5.86 41.19 2.53
CA SER A 249 4.46 41.41 2.15
C SER A 249 3.80 42.48 3.02
N ILE A 250 3.92 42.39 4.35
CA ILE A 250 3.39 43.42 5.26
C ILE A 250 4.01 44.79 4.99
N CYS A 251 5.35 44.86 4.91
CA CYS A 251 6.05 46.11 4.64
C CYS A 251 5.59 46.75 3.32
N THR A 252 5.40 45.94 2.29
CA THR A 252 4.94 46.40 0.97
C THR A 252 3.49 46.85 1.01
N ILE A 253 2.59 46.14 1.71
CA ILE A 253 1.20 46.56 1.92
C ILE A 253 1.15 47.93 2.60
N VAL A 254 1.91 48.12 3.69
CA VAL A 254 1.96 49.39 4.41
C VAL A 254 2.48 50.52 3.51
N PHE A 255 3.54 50.26 2.74
CA PHE A 255 4.08 51.23 1.78
C PHE A 255 3.05 51.60 0.69
N LEU A 256 2.37 50.61 0.10
CA LEU A 256 1.33 50.83 -0.90
C LEU A 256 0.13 51.58 -0.33
N TYR A 257 -0.25 51.31 0.92
CA TYR A 257 -1.31 52.03 1.62
C TYR A 257 -1.00 53.52 1.77
N PHE A 258 0.22 53.90 2.16
CA PHE A 258 0.59 55.31 2.24
C PHE A 258 0.68 55.96 0.85
N ARG A 259 1.15 55.21 -0.15
CA ARG A 259 1.30 55.69 -1.53
C ARG A 259 -0.04 55.85 -2.25
N SER A 260 -1.04 55.02 -1.95
CA SER A 260 -2.39 55.12 -2.52
C SER A 260 -3.11 56.38 -2.05
N LYS A 261 -2.81 56.87 -0.84
CA LYS A 261 -3.30 58.16 -0.34
C LYS A 261 -2.75 59.36 -1.11
N GLN A 262 -1.63 59.20 -1.83
CA GLN A 262 -0.91 60.30 -2.50
C GLN A 262 -1.10 60.33 -4.02
N ARG A 263 -1.62 59.28 -4.66
CA ARG A 263 -1.71 59.20 -6.14
C ARG A 263 -3.04 58.66 -6.65
N ASP A 264 -3.39 59.10 -7.86
CA ASP A 264 -4.65 58.77 -8.55
C ASP A 264 -4.72 57.34 -9.13
N GLN A 265 -3.66 56.52 -9.03
CA GLN A 265 -3.63 55.15 -9.56
C GLN A 265 -4.14 54.11 -8.55
N ILE A 266 -5.34 54.35 -8.05
CA ILE A 266 -5.95 53.66 -6.90
C ILE A 266 -6.18 52.17 -7.21
N THR A 267 -6.76 51.82 -8.35
CA THR A 267 -7.17 50.43 -8.67
C THR A 267 -6.01 49.44 -8.74
N SER A 268 -4.91 49.78 -9.42
CA SER A 268 -3.74 48.89 -9.56
C SER A 268 -3.06 48.65 -8.21
N MET A 269 -3.01 49.67 -7.34
CA MET A 269 -2.45 49.53 -6.00
C MET A 269 -3.29 48.60 -5.13
N HIS A 270 -4.62 48.69 -5.21
CA HIS A 270 -5.50 47.79 -4.46
C HIS A 270 -5.40 46.33 -4.93
N ILE A 271 -5.20 46.07 -6.22
CA ILE A 271 -5.00 44.70 -6.74
C ILE A 271 -3.72 44.10 -6.16
N HIS A 272 -2.59 44.81 -6.23
CA HIS A 272 -1.34 44.36 -5.64
C HIS A 272 -1.44 44.18 -4.12
N MET A 273 -2.17 45.04 -3.41
CA MET A 273 -2.40 44.89 -1.96
C MET A 273 -3.20 43.62 -1.64
N ASN A 274 -4.18 43.24 -2.46
CA ASN A 274 -4.92 41.99 -2.27
C ASN A 274 -4.06 40.75 -2.57
N LEU A 275 -3.23 40.78 -3.61
CA LEU A 275 -2.28 39.70 -3.88
C LEU A 275 -1.30 39.51 -2.72
N LEU A 276 -0.68 40.60 -2.23
CA LEU A 276 0.22 40.55 -1.08
C LEU A 276 -0.49 40.09 0.19
N GLY A 277 -1.78 40.44 0.34
CA GLY A 277 -2.63 39.93 1.42
C GLY A 277 -2.85 38.42 1.33
N ALA A 278 -3.11 37.89 0.15
CA ALA A 278 -3.26 36.44 -0.08
C ALA A 278 -1.95 35.68 0.16
N ILE A 279 -0.81 36.22 -0.29
CA ILE A 279 0.53 35.66 -0.02
C ILE A 279 0.81 35.66 1.49
N PHE A 280 0.53 36.77 2.18
CA PHE A 280 0.70 36.86 3.63
C PHE A 280 -0.15 35.82 4.37
N LEU A 281 -1.43 35.65 4.01
CA LEU A 281 -2.29 34.64 4.61
C LEU A 281 -1.79 33.22 4.34
N LEU A 282 -1.31 32.94 3.12
CA LEU A 282 -0.70 31.65 2.77
C LEU A 282 0.54 31.37 3.63
N ASP A 283 1.45 32.34 3.77
CA ASP A 283 2.67 32.21 4.56
C ASP A 283 2.36 31.98 6.05
N ILE A 284 1.44 32.75 6.64
CA ILE A 284 1.03 32.56 8.04
C ILE A 284 0.38 31.20 8.26
N THR A 285 -0.50 30.77 7.34
CA THR A 285 -1.13 29.46 7.40
C THR A 285 -0.11 28.34 7.31
N PHE A 286 0.88 28.49 6.44
CA PHE A 286 1.96 27.53 6.30
C PHE A 286 2.81 27.44 7.58
N LEU A 287 3.17 28.58 8.19
CA LEU A 287 3.91 28.61 9.45
C LEU A 287 3.13 27.97 10.62
N LEU A 288 1.81 28.10 10.63
CA LEU A 288 0.93 27.47 11.62
C LEU A 288 0.65 25.99 11.33
N SER A 289 0.94 25.50 10.12
CA SER A 289 0.58 24.14 9.69
C SER A 289 1.21 23.05 10.54
N GLU A 290 2.47 23.22 10.97
CA GLU A 290 3.17 22.28 11.85
C GLU A 290 2.52 22.21 13.24
N HIS A 291 2.03 23.35 13.76
CA HIS A 291 1.33 23.40 15.03
C HIS A 291 -0.09 22.77 14.93
N LEU A 292 -0.78 22.98 13.81
CA LEU A 292 -2.08 22.37 13.55
C LEU A 292 -1.98 20.85 13.34
N ALA A 293 -0.93 20.40 12.64
CA ALA A 293 -0.66 18.99 12.40
C ALA A 293 -0.20 18.23 13.65
N SER A 294 0.46 18.91 14.60
CA SER A 294 0.82 18.33 15.91
C SER A 294 -0.32 18.35 16.93
N SER A 295 -1.44 19.02 16.63
CA SER A 295 -2.62 18.98 17.50
C SER A 295 -3.28 17.60 17.46
N SER A 296 -3.76 17.11 18.61
CA SER A 296 -4.41 15.79 18.72
C SER A 296 -5.83 15.74 18.12
N SER A 297 -6.33 16.84 17.56
CA SER A 297 -7.68 16.94 17.00
C SER A 297 -7.66 16.89 15.47
N GLU A 298 -8.20 15.80 14.91
CA GLU A 298 -8.36 15.60 13.47
C GLU A 298 -9.09 16.76 12.78
N ALA A 299 -10.09 17.34 13.47
CA ALA A 299 -10.85 18.48 12.97
C ALA A 299 -10.00 19.72 12.69
N LEU A 300 -9.01 20.04 13.55
CA LEU A 300 -8.12 21.19 13.34
C LEU A 300 -7.15 20.96 12.18
N CYS A 301 -6.62 19.74 12.04
CA CYS A 301 -5.77 19.38 10.91
C CYS A 301 -6.52 19.51 9.58
N ARG A 302 -7.77 18.99 9.53
CA ARG A 302 -8.62 19.09 8.35
C ARG A 302 -9.00 20.53 8.02
N ALA A 303 -9.38 21.32 9.02
CA ALA A 303 -9.67 22.74 8.84
C ALA A 303 -8.45 23.54 8.35
N GLY A 304 -7.27 23.26 8.91
CA GLY A 304 -6.00 23.87 8.49
C GLY A 304 -5.66 23.56 7.03
N GLY A 305 -5.82 22.29 6.61
CA GLY A 305 -5.61 21.89 5.22
C GLY A 305 -6.56 22.60 4.24
N LEU A 306 -7.85 22.70 4.59
CA LEU A 306 -8.83 23.45 3.78
C LEU A 306 -8.48 24.93 3.69
N PHE A 307 -8.06 25.54 4.79
CA PHE A 307 -7.67 26.95 4.82
C PHE A 307 -6.41 27.23 4.00
N LEU A 308 -5.41 26.34 4.06
CA LEU A 308 -4.21 26.43 3.23
C LEU A 308 -4.55 26.33 1.74
N HIS A 309 -5.43 25.40 1.38
CA HIS A 309 -5.88 25.25 0.00
C HIS A 309 -6.62 26.50 -0.50
N PHE A 310 -7.50 27.06 0.33
CA PHE A 310 -8.19 28.32 0.03
C PHE A 310 -7.21 29.49 -0.18
N CYS A 311 -6.21 29.64 0.69
CA CYS A 311 -5.20 30.70 0.55
C CYS A 311 -4.38 30.54 -0.73
N LEU A 312 -4.00 29.30 -1.08
CA LEU A 312 -3.27 29.01 -2.32
C LEU A 312 -4.09 29.38 -3.56
N LEU A 313 -5.35 28.93 -3.61
CA LEU A 313 -6.26 29.27 -4.71
C LEU A 313 -6.45 30.78 -4.83
N SER A 314 -6.66 31.46 -3.70
CA SER A 314 -6.78 32.93 -3.66
C SER A 314 -5.52 33.62 -4.16
N CYS A 315 -4.33 33.12 -3.83
CA CYS A 315 -3.08 33.67 -4.36
C CYS A 315 -2.97 33.51 -5.88
N LEU A 316 -3.34 32.33 -6.41
CA LEU A 316 -3.31 32.05 -7.85
C LEU A 316 -4.34 32.91 -8.61
N THR A 317 -5.55 33.09 -8.07
CA THR A 317 -6.58 33.94 -8.68
C THR A 317 -6.14 35.41 -8.69
N TRP A 318 -5.59 35.93 -7.58
CA TRP A 318 -5.08 37.30 -7.52
C TRP A 318 -3.88 37.52 -8.45
N MET A 319 -2.99 36.54 -8.60
CA MET A 319 -1.89 36.60 -9.57
C MET A 319 -2.44 36.66 -11.01
N GLY A 320 -3.48 35.88 -11.31
CA GLY A 320 -4.19 35.94 -12.59
C GLY A 320 -4.89 37.28 -12.83
N ILE A 321 -5.53 37.86 -11.81
CA ILE A 321 -6.18 39.18 -11.86
C ILE A 321 -5.16 40.28 -12.12
N GLU A 322 -3.99 40.22 -11.45
CA GLU A 322 -2.89 41.14 -11.69
C GLU A 322 -2.37 41.02 -13.13
N GLY A 323 -2.18 39.79 -13.63
CA GLY A 323 -1.81 39.53 -15.03
C GLY A 323 -2.82 40.10 -16.03
N TYR A 324 -4.12 39.94 -15.76
CA TYR A 324 -5.19 40.53 -16.56
C TYR A 324 -5.19 42.06 -16.50
N ASN A 325 -4.94 42.65 -15.34
CA ASN A 325 -4.82 44.10 -15.18
C ASN A 325 -3.61 44.66 -15.96
N LEU A 326 -2.47 43.96 -15.94
CA LEU A 326 -1.31 44.30 -16.77
C LEU A 326 -1.62 44.21 -18.27
N TYR A 327 -2.32 43.15 -18.70
CA TYR A 327 -2.78 43.01 -20.09
C TYR A 327 -3.60 44.22 -20.54
N ARG A 328 -4.60 44.63 -19.73
CA ARG A 328 -5.44 45.79 -20.03
C ARG A 328 -4.65 47.10 -20.09
N LEU A 329 -3.74 47.32 -19.14
CA LEU A 329 -2.92 48.54 -19.10
C LEU A 329 -2.00 48.69 -20.33
N VAL A 330 -1.52 47.57 -20.89
CA VAL A 330 -0.57 47.59 -22.01
C VAL A 330 -1.29 47.57 -23.37
N ILE A 331 -2.38 46.81 -23.50
CA ILE A 331 -3.00 46.51 -24.80
C ILE A 331 -4.30 47.30 -25.01
N GLU A 332 -5.12 47.51 -23.98
CA GLU A 332 -6.41 48.20 -24.08
C GLU A 332 -6.29 49.69 -23.68
N VAL A 333 -5.64 50.49 -24.52
CA VAL A 333 -5.38 51.92 -24.24
C VAL A 333 -6.63 52.81 -24.42
N PHE A 334 -7.65 52.34 -25.14
CA PHE A 334 -8.87 53.10 -25.42
C PHE A 334 -10.11 52.50 -24.74
N ASN A 335 -10.57 53.19 -23.70
CA ASN A 335 -11.92 53.13 -23.13
C ASN A 335 -12.36 51.82 -22.45
N ALA A 336 -12.17 51.74 -21.13
CA ALA A 336 -12.85 50.72 -20.32
C ALA A 336 -13.06 51.21 -18.87
N TYR A 337 -13.86 52.27 -18.70
CA TYR A 337 -14.43 52.61 -17.39
C TYR A 337 -15.52 51.60 -17.04
N HIS A 338 -15.20 50.64 -16.17
CA HIS A 338 -16.16 49.69 -15.63
C HIS A 338 -16.54 50.11 -14.22
N ASP A 339 -17.81 50.41 -14.02
CA ASP A 339 -18.32 50.72 -12.69
C ASP A 339 -18.20 49.49 -11.77
N HIS A 340 -17.81 49.72 -10.51
CA HIS A 340 -17.53 48.69 -9.50
C HIS A 340 -16.51 47.60 -9.92
N PHE A 341 -15.56 47.91 -10.82
CA PHE A 341 -14.57 46.96 -11.33
C PHE A 341 -13.76 46.27 -10.21
N LEU A 342 -13.30 47.03 -9.21
CA LEU A 342 -12.56 46.48 -8.07
C LEU A 342 -13.39 45.47 -7.27
N LEU A 343 -14.68 45.75 -7.06
CA LEU A 343 -15.57 44.90 -6.28
C LEU A 343 -15.82 43.57 -6.98
N LYS A 344 -15.97 43.60 -8.32
CA LYS A 344 -16.07 42.38 -9.14
C LYS A 344 -14.79 41.54 -9.07
N LEU A 345 -13.63 42.18 -9.11
CA LEU A 345 -12.34 41.48 -8.96
C LEU A 345 -12.17 40.90 -7.55
N CYS A 346 -12.58 41.60 -6.50
CA CYS A 346 -12.52 41.06 -5.13
C CYS A 346 -13.41 39.82 -4.96
N LEU A 347 -14.61 39.81 -5.56
CA LEU A 347 -15.51 38.66 -5.53
C LEU A 347 -14.90 37.47 -6.30
N VAL A 348 -14.25 37.71 -7.44
CA VAL A 348 -13.57 36.62 -8.16
C VAL A 348 -12.31 36.14 -7.43
N GLY A 349 -11.56 37.06 -6.83
CA GLY A 349 -10.28 36.76 -6.19
C GLY A 349 -10.42 35.99 -4.88
N TRP A 350 -11.44 36.30 -4.09
CA TRP A 350 -11.69 35.67 -2.79
C TRP A 350 -12.81 34.61 -2.80
N GLY A 351 -13.58 34.51 -3.89
CA GLY A 351 -14.73 33.62 -4.03
C GLY A 351 -16.01 34.18 -3.41
#